data_AF-A0A3B9L2G2-F1
#
_entry.id   AF-A0A3B9L2G2-F1
#
_cell.length_a   1.000
_cell.length_b   1.000
_cell.length_c   1.000
_cell.angle_alpha   90.00
_cell.angle_beta   90.00
_cell.angle_gamma   90.00
#
_symmetry.space_group_name_H-M   'P 1'
#
loop_
_entity.id
_entity.type
_entity.pdbx_description
1 polymer ?
#
loop_
_entity_poly.entity_id
_entity_poly.type
_entity_poly.pdbx_seq_one_letter_code
_entity_poly.pdbx_strand_id
1 'polypeptide(L)' 'PTAIFASNDDMAAGVIASAFRHGKRVPEDISVVGYDDTPIASAIWPQLTTVRQPIAEMGYQSVDL' A
#
# COMPACT_ATOMS: atom_id res chain seq x y z
N PRO A 1 -2.93 9.63 15.19
CA PRO A 1 -3.79 8.90 14.23
C PRO A 1 -3.69 7.40 14.53
N THR A 2 -4.76 6.63 14.32
CA THR A 2 -4.77 5.16 14.53
C THR A 2 -4.60 4.38 13.22
N ALA A 3 -4.77 5.04 12.07
CA ALA A 3 -4.60 4.46 10.75
C ALA A 3 -4.00 5.48 9.77
N ILE A 4 -3.33 4.96 8.74
CA ILE A 4 -2.82 5.71 7.60
C ILE A 4 -3.34 5.07 6.31
N PHE A 5 -3.91 5.89 5.44
CA PHE A 5 -4.19 5.53 4.06
C PHE A 5 -3.17 6.25 3.17
N ALA A 6 -2.30 5.48 2.53
CA ALA A 6 -1.26 6.00 1.65
C ALA A 6 -1.76 6.08 0.20
N SER A 7 -1.26 7.05 -0.55
CA SER A 7 -1.67 7.26 -1.94
C SER A 7 -1.21 6.15 -2.90
N ASN A 8 -0.23 5.33 -2.52
CA ASN A 8 0.21 4.15 -3.24
C ASN A 8 0.93 3.16 -2.30
N ASP A 9 1.23 1.97 -2.83
CA ASP A 9 1.88 0.88 -2.08
C ASP A 9 3.33 1.20 -1.66
N ASP A 10 4.09 1.94 -2.47
CA ASP A 10 5.46 2.33 -2.12
C ASP A 10 5.50 3.26 -0.90
N MET A 11 4.59 4.24 -0.86
CA MET A 11 4.42 5.11 0.30
C MET A 11 3.94 4.31 1.52
N ALA A 12 3.02 3.37 1.34
CA ALA A 12 2.56 2.49 2.42
C ALA A 12 3.72 1.63 2.99
N ALA A 13 4.57 1.08 2.13
CA ALA A 13 5.76 0.34 2.54
C ALA A 13 6.73 1.24 3.33
N GLY A 14 6.92 2.49 2.89
CA GLY A 14 7.70 3.49 3.62
C GLY A 14 7.11 3.80 5.00
N VAL A 15 5.78 3.88 5.12
CA VAL A 15 5.08 4.04 6.40
C VAL A 15 5.32 2.84 7.32
N ILE A 16 5.20 1.61 6.83
CA ILE A 16 5.46 0.38 7.60
C ILE A 16 6.92 0.35 8.08
N ALA A 17 7.87 0.66 7.20
CA ALA A 17 9.29 0.73 7.55
C ALA A 17 9.56 1.81 8.63
N SER A 18 8.90 2.97 8.52
CA SER A 18 8.98 4.02 9.53
C SER A 18 8.36 3.62 10.86
N ALA A 19 7.19 2.97 10.84
CA ALA A 19 6.52 2.44 12.04
C ALA A 19 7.45 1.48 12.79
N PHE A 20 8.09 0.56 12.08
CA PHE A 20 9.08 -0.37 12.65
C PHE A 20 10.24 0.37 13.31
N ARG A 21 10.81 1.38 12.65
CA ARG A 21 11.91 2.21 13.20
C ARG A 21 11.53 2.97 14.48
N HIS A 22 10.24 3.26 14.67
CA HIS A 22 9.72 3.92 15.85
C HIS A 22 9.14 2.93 16.88
N GLY A 23 9.38 1.63 16.72
CA GLY A 23 8.89 0.59 17.63
C GLY A 23 7.37 0.43 17.64
N LYS A 24 6.70 0.85 16.57
CA LYS A 24 5.25 0.68 16.38
C LYS A 24 4.98 -0.60 15.60
N ARG A 25 4.01 -1.37 16.06
CA ARG A 25 3.53 -2.59 15.40
C ARG A 25 2.42 -2.25 14.42
N VAL A 26 2.49 -2.90 13.27
CA VAL A 26 1.44 -2.88 12.25
C VAL A 26 0.87 -4.30 12.21
N PRO A 27 -0.45 -4.49 12.41
CA PRO A 27 -1.49 -3.47 12.51
C PRO A 27 -1.82 -2.96 13.93
N GLU A 28 -1.21 -3.50 14.99
CA GLU A 28 -1.73 -3.36 16.38
C GLU A 28 -1.69 -1.93 16.92
N ASP A 29 -0.63 -1.18 16.62
CA ASP A 29 -0.49 0.20 17.11
C ASP A 29 -0.90 1.22 16.04
N ILE A 30 -0.73 0.87 14.77
CA ILE A 30 -1.17 1.67 13.63
C ILE A 30 -1.52 0.78 12.43
N SER A 31 -2.73 0.95 11.90
CA SER A 31 -3.14 0.28 10.67
C SER A 31 -2.66 1.05 9.43
N VAL A 32 -2.27 0.33 8.38
CA VAL A 32 -1.77 0.93 7.13
C VAL A 32 -2.51 0.30 5.96
N VAL A 33 -3.05 1.14 5.07
CA VAL A 33 -3.66 0.73 3.80
C VAL A 33 -2.96 1.47 2.66
N GLY A 34 -2.61 0.73 1.61
CA GLY A 34 -2.03 1.25 0.37
C GLY A 34 -3.07 1.43 -0.74
N TYR A 35 -2.54 1.68 -1.94
CA TYR A 35 -3.30 1.81 -3.18
C TYR A 35 -2.42 1.28 -4.31
N ASP A 36 -3.01 0.59 -5.30
CA ASP A 36 -2.43 0.02 -6.54
C ASP A 36 -2.44 -1.51 -6.61
N ASP A 37 -2.23 -2.22 -5.49
CA ASP A 37 -2.01 -3.69 -5.47
C ASP A 37 -0.88 -4.15 -6.40
N THR A 38 0.25 -3.47 -6.28
CA THR A 38 1.51 -3.79 -6.95
C THR A 38 2.22 -4.96 -6.26
N PRO A 39 3.22 -5.60 -6.90
CA PRO A 39 3.93 -6.75 -6.31
C PRO A 39 4.50 -6.51 -4.92
N ILE A 40 4.85 -5.26 -4.57
CA ILE A 40 5.39 -4.92 -3.24
C ILE A 40 4.39 -5.25 -2.12
N ALA A 41 3.08 -5.13 -2.37
CA ALA A 41 2.04 -5.34 -1.36
C ALA A 41 2.08 -6.76 -0.76
N SER A 42 2.48 -7.75 -1.57
CA SER A 42 2.63 -9.15 -1.15
C SER A 42 4.06 -9.53 -0.75
N ALA A 43 5.06 -8.71 -1.10
CA ALA A 43 6.49 -8.98 -0.89
C ALA A 43 7.03 -8.46 0.44
N ILE A 44 6.31 -7.57 1.12
CA ILE A 44 6.72 -6.99 2.41
C ILE A 44 6.07 -7.69 3.61
N TRP A 45 6.63 -7.47 4.81
CA TRP A 45 6.07 -7.92 6.07
C TRP A 45 5.77 -6.74 7.03
N PRO A 46 4.56 -6.68 7.61
CA PRO A 46 3.38 -7.50 7.28
C PRO A 46 2.93 -7.25 5.83
N GLN A 47 2.20 -8.21 5.24
CA GLN A 47 1.60 -8.00 3.92
C GLN A 47 0.63 -6.82 3.95
N LEU A 48 0.64 -6.04 2.87
CA LEU A 48 -0.07 -4.77 2.80
C LEU A 48 -1.52 -4.99 2.36
N THR A 49 -2.46 -4.46 3.14
CA THR A 49 -3.83 -4.25 2.65
C THR A 49 -3.81 -3.07 1.68
N THR A 50 -4.36 -3.24 0.48
CA THR A 50 -4.30 -2.22 -0.57
C THR A 50 -5.51 -2.31 -1.50
N VAL A 51 -5.82 -1.19 -2.16
CA VAL A 51 -6.86 -1.11 -3.18
C VAL A 51 -6.28 -1.56 -4.51
N ARG A 52 -6.84 -2.64 -5.07
CA ARG A 52 -6.51 -3.08 -6.44
C ARG A 52 -7.15 -2.14 -7.46
N GLN A 53 -6.33 -1.51 -8.28
CA GLN A 53 -6.78 -0.75 -9.44
C GLN A 53 -6.82 -1.63 -10.70
N PRO A 54 -7.78 -1.42 -11.62
CA PRO A 54 -7.83 -2.13 -12.89
C PRO A 54 -6.83 -1.56 -13.91
N ILE A 55 -5.55 -1.45 -13.52
CA ILE A 55 -4.50 -0.75 -14.30
C ILE A 55 -4.31 -1.31 -15.71
N ALA A 56 -4.54 -2.61 -15.91
CA ALA A 56 -4.47 -3.25 -17.22
C ALA A 56 -5.61 -2.77 -18.13
N GLU A 57 -6.83 -2.66 -17.60
CA GLU A 57 -8.00 -2.15 -18.33
C GLU A 57 -7.84 -0.66 -18.65
N MET A 58 -7.36 0.13 -17.68
CA MET A 58 -7.08 1.55 -17.87
C MET A 58 -6.04 1.76 -18.99
N GLY A 59 -4.97 0.96 -18.99
CA GLY A 59 -3.97 0.98 -20.06
C GLY A 59 -4.56 0.63 -21.42
N TYR A 60 -5.38 -0.41 -21.49
CA TYR A 60 -6.09 -0.80 -22.72
C TYR A 60 -7.01 0.32 -23.24
N GLN A 61 -7.83 0.92 -22.37
CA GLN A 61 -8.72 2.03 -22.75
C GLN A 61 -7.95 3.27 -23.20
N SER A 62 -6.75 3.51 -22.66
CA SER A 62 -5.95 4.69 -22.99
C SER A 62 -5.37 4.68 -24.40
N VAL A 63 -5.19 3.51 -25.03
CA VAL A 63 -4.71 3.40 -26.42
C VAL A 63 -5.84 3.49 -27.45
N ASP A 64 -7.08 3.31 -27.03
CA ASP A 64 -8.29 3.37 -27.88
C ASP A 64 -8.87 4.80 -28.00
N LEU A 65 -8.28 5.79 -27.32
CA LEU A 65 -8.64 7.21 -27.35
C LEU A 65 -7.77 8.00 -28.35
#